data_AF-A0A963RED6-F1
#
_entry.id   AF-A0A963RED6-F1
#
_cell.length_a   1.000
_cell.length_b   1.000
_cell.length_c   1.000
_cell.angle_alpha   90.00
_cell.angle_beta   90.00
_cell.angle_gamma   90.00
#
_symmetry.space_group_name_H-M   'P 1'
#
loop_
_entity.id
_entity.type
_entity.pdbx_description
1 polymer ?
#
loop_
_entity_poly.entity_id
_entity_poly.type
_entity_poly.pdbx_seq_one_letter_code
_entity_poly.pdbx_strand_id
1 'polypeptide(L)' 'MTVVSRHYVLAAGGTGGHLIPAFALASELERRGHHVALITDERGAAIPGKPASLTAHVLP' A
#
# COMPACT_ATOMS: atom_id res chain seq x y z
N MET A 1 10.10 -23.97 -8.45
CA MET A 1 8.68 -23.55 -8.44
C MET A 1 8.63 -22.09 -8.86
N THR A 2 8.02 -21.75 -9.99
CA THR A 2 7.80 -20.35 -10.35
C THR A 2 6.71 -19.80 -9.44
N VAL A 3 7.08 -18.89 -8.53
CA VAL A 3 6.09 -18.18 -7.71
C VAL A 3 5.30 -17.26 -8.65
N VAL A 4 3.98 -17.39 -8.68
CA VAL A 4 3.13 -16.53 -9.50
C VAL A 4 3.15 -15.12 -8.91
N SER A 5 3.75 -14.17 -9.62
CA SER A 5 3.69 -12.75 -9.26
C SER A 5 2.38 -12.12 -9.75
N ARG A 6 1.86 -11.15 -8.98
CA ARG A 6 0.61 -10.43 -9.25
C ARG A 6 0.81 -8.95 -8.93
N HIS A 7 -0.04 -8.11 -9.50
CA HIS A 7 -0.15 -6.69 -9.18
C HIS A 7 -1.40 -6.44 -8.35
N TYR A 8 -1.24 -5.72 -7.24
CA TYR A 8 -2.33 -5.29 -6.36
C TYR A 8 -2.37 -3.77 -6.30
N VAL A 9 -3.58 -3.21 -6.30
CA VAL A 9 -3.82 -1.81 -6.00
C VAL A 9 -4.68 -1.76 -4.75
N LEU A 10 -4.11 -1.21 -3.67
CA LEU A 10 -4.84 -0.97 -2.43
C LEU A 10 -5.48 0.41 -2.52
N ALA A 11 -6.75 0.52 -2.16
CA ALA A 11 -7.45 1.80 -2.03
C ALA A 11 -7.74 2.03 -0.55
N ALA A 12 -6.99 2.93 0.08
CA ALA A 12 -7.16 3.29 1.48
C ALA A 12 -6.80 4.75 1.69
N GLY A 13 -7.70 5.50 2.33
CA GLY A 13 -7.56 6.93 2.59
C GLY A 13 -8.10 7.32 3.97
N GLY A 14 -7.98 8.60 4.30
CA GLY A 14 -8.45 9.15 5.56
C GLY A 14 -7.42 9.02 6.68
N THR A 15 -7.78 8.34 7.77
CA THR A 15 -7.00 8.29 9.02
C THR A 15 -6.15 7.03 9.16
N GLY A 16 -5.27 7.01 10.16
CA GLY A 16 -4.38 5.88 10.43
C GLY A 16 -5.08 4.52 10.59
N GLY A 17 -6.37 4.50 10.99
CA GLY A 17 -7.16 3.27 11.13
C GLY A 17 -7.31 2.47 9.81
N HIS A 18 -7.22 3.12 8.65
CA HIS A 18 -7.24 2.45 7.34
C HIS A 18 -5.83 2.33 6.75
N LEU A 19 -5.00 3.36 6.92
CA LEU A 19 -3.68 3.42 6.30
C LEU A 19 -2.69 2.41 6.92
N ILE A 20 -2.69 2.26 8.24
CA ILE A 20 -1.75 1.34 8.92
C ILE A 20 -2.02 -0.12 8.51
N PRO A 21 -3.27 -0.62 8.51
CA PRO A 21 -3.57 -1.94 7.95
C PRO A 21 -3.21 -2.08 6.47
N ALA A 22 -3.42 -1.04 5.65
CA ALA A 22 -3.04 -1.06 4.24
C ALA A 22 -1.52 -1.19 4.05
N PHE A 23 -0.73 -0.48 4.84
CA PHE A 23 0.73 -0.60 4.83
C PHE A 23 1.21 -2.00 5.26
N ALA A 24 0.59 -2.57 6.30
CA ALA A 24 0.89 -3.93 6.74
C ALA A 24 0.57 -4.97 5.65
N LEU A 25 -0.60 -4.84 5.00
CA LEU A 25 -0.98 -5.72 3.90
C LEU A 25 -0.05 -5.57 2.69
N ALA A 26 0.30 -4.34 2.30
CA ALA A 26 1.24 -4.08 1.22
C ALA A 26 2.59 -4.76 1.48
N SER A 27 3.13 -4.58 2.69
CA SER A 27 4.41 -5.18 3.08
C SER A 27 4.38 -6.71 3.00
N GLU A 28 3.28 -7.33 3.41
CA GLU A 28 3.13 -8.78 3.34
C GLU A 28 2.97 -9.31 1.90
N LEU A 29 2.23 -8.59 1.04
CA LEU A 29 2.10 -8.93 -0.37
C LEU A 29 3.43 -8.78 -1.13
N GLU A 30 4.19 -7.72 -0.85
CA GLU A 30 5.54 -7.54 -1.39
C GLU A 30 6.49 -8.66 -0.93
N ARG A 31 6.44 -9.04 0.35
CA ARG A 31 7.22 -10.15 0.90
C ARG A 31 6.89 -11.50 0.22
N ARG A 32 5.67 -11.67 -0.29
CA ARG A 32 5.25 -12.83 -1.07
C ARG A 32 5.65 -12.77 -2.55
N GLY A 33 6.36 -11.71 -2.96
CA GLY A 33 6.85 -11.53 -4.32
C GLY A 33 5.84 -10.87 -5.26
N HIS A 34 4.91 -10.08 -4.72
CA HIS A 34 3.92 -9.34 -5.52
C HIS A 34 4.28 -7.86 -5.62
N HIS A 35 3.76 -7.19 -6.64
CA HIS A 35 3.88 -5.74 -6.79
C HIS A 35 2.62 -5.07 -6.21
N VAL A 36 2.81 -4.00 -5.43
CA VAL A 36 1.71 -3.30 -4.77
C VAL A 36 1.82 -1.80 -5.01
N ALA A 37 0.68 -1.18 -5.30
CA ALA A 37 0.52 0.27 -5.30
C ALA A 37 -0.61 0.66 -4.33
N LEU A 38 -0.55 1.87 -3.80
CA LEU A 38 -1.59 2.45 -2.96
C LEU A 38 -2.22 3.64 -3.66
N ILE A 39 -3.54 3.73 -3.61
CA ILE A 39 -4.32 4.93 -3.93
C ILE A 39 -4.85 5.49 -2.61
N THR A 40 -4.60 6.78 -2.36
CA THR A 40 -4.96 7.45 -1.10
C THR A 40 -5.39 8.91 -1.30
N ASP A 41 -5.87 9.55 -0.23
CA ASP A 41 -6.16 10.99 -0.18
C ASP A 41 -5.01 11.75 0.53
N GLU A 42 -5.04 13.08 0.50
CA GLU A 42 -4.00 13.93 1.13
C GLU A 42 -3.78 13.61 2.62
N ARG A 43 -4.86 13.27 3.33
CA ARG A 43 -4.81 12.90 4.75
C ARG A 43 -4.06 11.58 4.95
N GLY A 44 -4.34 10.58 4.12
CA GLY A 44 -3.66 9.29 4.14
C GLY A 44 -2.18 9.40 3.75
N ALA A 45 -1.85 10.29 2.81
CA ALA A 45 -0.47 10.59 2.42
C ALA A 45 0.36 11.20 3.56
N ALA A 46 -0.28 11.90 4.51
CA ALA A 46 0.37 12.45 5.69
C ALA A 46 0.60 11.42 6.82
N ILE A 47 0.08 10.19 6.72
CA ILE A 47 0.26 9.15 7.75
C ILE A 47 1.69 8.58 7.66
N PRO A 48 2.48 8.62 8.76
CA PRO A 48 3.83 8.07 8.78
C PRO A 48 3.82 6.53 8.75
N GLY A 49 4.98 5.94 8.43
CA GLY A 49 5.16 4.49 8.45
C GLY A 49 4.81 3.77 7.13
N LYS A 50 4.58 4.53 6.05
CA LYS A 50 4.46 3.95 4.71
C LYS A 50 5.79 3.31 4.30
N PRO A 51 5.79 2.04 3.82
CA PRO A 51 6.98 1.42 3.27
C PRO A 51 7.59 2.25 2.14
N ALA A 52 8.92 2.29 2.07
CA ALA A 52 9.64 3.01 1.03
C ALA A 52 9.40 2.42 -0.37
N SER A 53 9.20 1.10 -0.45
CA SER A 53 8.86 0.34 -1.66
C SER A 53 7.45 0.63 -2.19
N LEU A 54 6.52 0.99 -1.30
CA LEU A 54 5.12 1.17 -1.65
C LEU A 54 4.90 2.48 -2.42
N THR A 55 4.68 2.36 -3.72
CA THR A 55 4.28 3.48 -4.58
C THR A 55 2.88 3.94 -4.20
N ALA A 56 2.70 5.24 -3.95
CA ALA A 56 1.42 5.84 -3.57
C ALA A 56 0.99 6.90 -4.58
N HIS A 57 -0.27 6.84 -5.00
CA HIS A 57 -0.93 7.81 -5.84
C HIS A 57 -1.98 8.55 -5.01
N VAL A 58 -1.80 9.86 -4.87
CA VAL A 58 -2.75 10.73 -4.16
C VAL A 58 -3.78 11.23 -5.16
N LEU A 59 -5.05 10.98 -4.89
CA LEU A 59 -6.15 11.53 -5.69
C LEU A 59 -6.51 12.94 -5.19
N PRO A 60 -6.95 13.84 -6.10
CA PRO A 60 -7.45 15.16 -5.74
C PRO A 60 -8.73 15.10 -4.89
#